data_AF-A0A6P7H685-F1
#
_entry.id   AF-A0A6P7H685-F1
#
_cell.length_a   1.000
_cell.length_b   1.000
_cell.length_c   1.000
_cell.angle_alpha   90.00
_cell.angle_beta   90.00
_cell.angle_gamma   90.00
#
_symmetry.space_group_name_H-M   'P 1'
#
loop_
_entity.id
_entity.type
_entity.pdbx_description
1 polymer ?
#
loop_
_entity_poly.entity_id
_entity_poly.type
_entity_poly.pdbx_seq_one_letter_code
_entity_poly.pdbx_strand_id
1 'polypeptide(L)'
;MVLIIFLLAGSRVIIIFIIGSSENDYNKETGTDSDSDASINLVASTLSVQDDLASDGAQNILSLLSTQSSATKGPEIHADVAALLSGFLLKGIDKESRNNAIDSYPVIANCPTLLPPDMNPEIKSCLDTNALKQDIFLKKLQSQLAAGISAIAIPLNEQYKITKESLTEESRMELEKKCDPAKIFSDVFHALSLHRRHSILPFLDSGVKKILDACPIDDFLFGRSFPDQLKSSNEAQRLGSTIKKKDKTPQYLTSKALITLILLN
;
A
#
# COMPACT_ATOMS: atom_id res chain seq x y z
N MET A 1 10.17 -12.55 -1.28
CA MET A 1 10.64 -11.31 -1.96
C MET A 1 9.45 -10.35 -2.01
N VAL A 2 9.55 -9.16 -1.40
CA VAL A 2 8.48 -8.15 -1.42
C VAL A 2 8.79 -7.21 -2.58
N LEU A 3 7.95 -7.21 -3.61
CA LEU A 3 8.07 -6.30 -4.74
C LEU A 3 7.08 -5.13 -4.53
N ILE A 4 7.61 -3.93 -4.34
CA ILE A 4 6.82 -2.70 -4.26
C ILE A 4 6.79 -2.09 -5.66
N ILE A 5 5.62 -2.08 -6.31
CA ILE A 5 5.43 -1.46 -7.62
C ILE A 5 4.65 -0.17 -7.41
N PHE A 6 5.24 0.96 -7.80
CA PHE A 6 4.55 2.24 -7.90
C PHE A 6 3.92 2.37 -9.29
N LEU A 7 2.60 2.20 -9.38
CA LEU A 7 1.85 2.48 -10.61
C LEU A 7 1.35 3.92 -10.57
N LEU A 8 1.99 4.78 -11.36
CA LEU A 8 1.52 6.15 -11.61
C LEU A 8 0.45 6.12 -12.70
N ALA A 9 -0.82 6.13 -12.29
CA ALA A 9 -1.94 6.41 -13.17
C ALA A 9 -2.71 7.61 -12.60
N GLY A 10 -2.51 8.80 -13.20
CA GLY A 10 -3.32 10.00 -12.97
C GLY A 10 -3.57 10.39 -11.51
N SER A 11 -2.77 11.31 -10.96
CA SER A 11 -2.95 12.02 -9.68
C SER A 11 -3.32 11.20 -8.42
N ARG A 12 -3.20 9.87 -8.44
CA ARG A 12 -3.39 9.00 -7.28
C ARG A 12 -2.31 7.93 -7.25
N VAL A 13 -1.52 7.91 -6.18
CA VAL A 13 -0.54 6.84 -5.92
C VAL A 13 -1.29 5.65 -5.34
N ILE A 14 -1.36 4.55 -6.09
CA ILE A 14 -1.93 3.28 -5.60
C ILE A 14 -0.76 2.38 -5.20
N ILE A 15 -0.65 2.09 -3.90
CA ILE A 15 0.34 1.14 -3.38
C ILE A 15 -0.27 -0.26 -3.41
N ILE A 16 0.28 -1.14 -4.25
CA ILE A 16 -0.12 -2.55 -4.33
C ILE A 16 1.00 -3.40 -3.69
N PHE A 17 0.68 -4.10 -2.60
CA PHE A 17 1.56 -5.11 -2.02
C PHE A 17 1.28 -6.47 -2.65
N ILE A 18 2.21 -7.01 -3.43
CA ILE A 18 2.19 -8.41 -3.86
C ILE A 18 3.14 -9.19 -2.95
N ILE A 19 2.58 -10.03 -2.08
CA ILE A 19 3.37 -10.94 -1.24
C ILE A 19 3.38 -12.32 -1.92
N GLY A 20 4.51 -12.66 -2.52
CA GLY A 20 4.79 -14.03 -2.96
C GLY A 20 5.13 -14.90 -1.75
N SER A 21 4.24 -15.81 -1.40
CA SER A 21 4.52 -16.91 -0.47
C SER A 21 5.46 -17.89 -1.17
N SER A 22 6.71 -17.97 -0.72
CA SER A 22 7.50 -19.19 -0.91
C SER A 22 7.58 -19.84 0.47
N GLU A 23 6.78 -20.88 0.67
CA GLU A 23 7.10 -21.92 1.63
C GLU A 23 8.43 -22.55 1.22
N ASN A 24 9.26 -22.87 2.20
CA ASN A 24 10.21 -23.98 2.16
C ASN A 24 10.65 -24.26 3.59
N ASP A 25 9.92 -25.14 4.25
CA ASP A 25 10.46 -26.00 5.31
C ASP A 25 11.14 -27.19 4.62
N TYR A 26 12.37 -27.53 5.02
CA TYR A 26 12.84 -28.89 5.34
C TYR A 26 14.35 -28.87 5.66
N ASN A 27 14.69 -29.30 6.88
CA ASN A 27 16.03 -29.69 7.33
C ASN A 27 16.53 -30.97 6.62
N LYS A 28 17.85 -31.11 6.38
CA LYS A 28 18.70 -32.23 6.86
C LYS A 28 20.18 -32.06 6.49
N GLU A 29 21.07 -32.34 7.46
CA GLU A 29 22.53 -32.45 7.36
C GLU A 29 23.02 -33.62 6.48
N THR A 30 24.21 -33.51 5.86
CA THR A 30 25.40 -34.40 6.01
C THR A 30 26.51 -34.10 4.98
N GLY A 31 27.74 -33.79 5.46
CA GLY A 31 29.03 -34.44 5.13
C GLY A 31 29.64 -34.49 3.70
N THR A 32 30.91 -34.05 3.65
CA THR A 32 32.10 -34.55 2.90
C THR A 32 32.36 -34.19 1.42
N ASP A 33 33.48 -33.45 1.25
CA ASP A 33 34.61 -33.51 0.30
C ASP A 33 34.39 -33.64 -1.22
N SER A 34 34.97 -32.70 -1.99
CA SER A 34 36.16 -32.92 -2.84
C SER A 34 36.33 -31.82 -3.91
N ASP A 35 37.60 -31.58 -4.23
CA ASP A 35 38.17 -30.54 -5.11
C ASP A 35 37.69 -30.53 -6.56
N SER A 36 37.78 -29.36 -7.23
CA SER A 36 38.60 -29.22 -8.45
C SER A 36 38.58 -27.79 -9.04
N ASP A 37 39.80 -27.33 -9.33
CA ASP A 37 40.22 -26.14 -10.10
C ASP A 37 39.49 -25.86 -11.42
N ALA A 38 39.40 -24.58 -11.79
CA ALA A 38 39.97 -24.07 -13.06
C ALA A 38 39.88 -22.54 -13.15
N SER A 39 41.05 -21.90 -13.21
CA SER A 39 41.28 -20.49 -13.58
C SER A 39 40.87 -20.21 -15.03
N ILE A 40 40.73 -18.95 -15.48
CA ILE A 40 41.66 -18.20 -16.38
C ILE A 40 41.04 -16.79 -16.53
N ASN A 41 41.60 -15.73 -15.95
CA ASN A 41 42.74 -14.88 -16.34
C ASN A 41 42.43 -13.75 -17.36
N LEU A 42 42.80 -12.55 -16.91
CA LEU A 42 42.68 -11.21 -17.47
C LEU A 42 43.79 -10.98 -18.51
N VAL A 43 43.49 -10.37 -19.67
CA VAL A 43 44.44 -9.46 -20.37
C VAL A 43 43.73 -8.61 -21.42
N ALA A 44 43.95 -7.31 -21.33
CA ALA A 44 43.59 -6.29 -22.31
C ALA A 44 44.67 -6.18 -23.41
N SER A 45 44.28 -5.78 -24.64
CA SER A 45 44.96 -4.77 -25.49
C SER A 45 44.31 -4.66 -26.89
N THR A 46 43.71 -3.48 -27.16
CA THR A 46 43.84 -2.55 -28.33
C THR A 46 44.44 -3.04 -29.67
N LEU A 47 44.07 -2.61 -30.89
CA LEU A 47 43.77 -1.25 -31.42
C LEU A 47 43.23 -1.30 -32.91
N SER A 48 42.26 -0.44 -33.27
CA SER A 48 41.94 0.32 -34.55
C SER A 48 42.15 -0.28 -35.97
N VAL A 49 41.33 0.01 -37.02
CA VAL A 49 41.15 1.30 -37.75
C VAL A 49 39.89 1.30 -38.68
N GLN A 50 39.22 2.48 -38.74
CA GLN A 50 38.32 3.19 -39.74
C GLN A 50 37.74 2.47 -40.99
N ASP A 51 36.61 2.85 -41.62
CA ASP A 51 35.76 4.06 -41.68
C ASP A 51 34.39 3.65 -42.28
N ASP A 52 33.27 4.27 -41.91
CA ASP A 52 32.21 4.65 -42.87
C ASP A 52 31.06 5.44 -42.23
N LEU A 53 30.71 6.50 -42.93
CA LEU A 53 29.76 7.56 -42.62
C LEU A 53 28.31 7.06 -42.56
N ALA A 54 27.70 7.04 -41.37
CA ALA A 54 26.27 7.35 -41.10
C ALA A 54 25.88 6.94 -39.67
N SER A 55 26.20 7.74 -38.65
CA SER A 55 25.69 7.47 -37.29
C SER A 55 25.47 8.70 -36.42
N ASP A 56 25.38 9.91 -36.98
CA ASP A 56 25.18 11.12 -36.16
C ASP A 56 23.70 11.32 -35.76
N GLY A 57 22.77 10.84 -36.58
CA GLY A 57 21.33 10.87 -36.26
C GLY A 57 20.88 9.80 -35.26
N ALA A 58 21.48 8.61 -35.31
CA ALA A 58 21.10 7.48 -34.45
C ALA A 58 21.61 7.64 -33.01
N GLN A 59 22.82 8.18 -32.83
CA GLN A 59 23.39 8.50 -31.52
C GLN A 59 22.55 9.56 -30.79
N ASN A 60 22.03 10.56 -31.53
CA ASN A 60 21.15 11.60 -30.99
C ASN A 60 19.74 11.09 -30.64
N ILE A 61 19.20 10.12 -31.37
CA ILE A 61 17.90 9.52 -31.02
C ILE A 61 18.04 8.54 -29.84
N LEU A 62 19.14 7.78 -29.76
CA LEU A 62 19.43 6.90 -28.62
C LEU A 62 19.75 7.67 -27.34
N SER A 63 20.43 8.82 -27.42
CA SER A 63 20.62 9.71 -26.26
C SER A 63 19.30 10.32 -25.78
N LEU A 64 18.40 10.67 -26.71
CA LEU A 64 17.05 11.16 -26.38
C LEU A 64 16.17 10.07 -25.72
N LEU A 65 16.31 8.81 -26.17
CA LEU A 65 15.57 7.66 -25.62
C LEU A 65 16.15 7.12 -24.31
N SER A 66 17.43 7.37 -24.04
CA SER A 66 18.11 7.00 -22.79
C SER A 66 18.02 8.07 -21.70
N THR A 67 17.32 9.18 -21.95
CA THR A 67 16.86 10.12 -20.92
C THR A 67 15.78 9.52 -20.01
N GLN A 68 15.91 8.25 -19.63
CA GLN A 68 15.20 7.72 -18.48
C GLN A 68 15.92 8.19 -17.23
N SER A 69 15.34 9.22 -16.61
CA SER A 69 15.51 9.60 -15.22
C SER A 69 16.96 9.62 -14.73
N SER A 70 17.59 10.78 -14.74
CA SER A 70 18.68 11.03 -13.81
C SER A 70 18.12 10.90 -12.40
N ALA A 71 18.22 9.71 -11.82
CA ALA A 71 18.02 9.50 -10.40
C ALA A 71 19.06 10.37 -9.70
N THR A 72 18.64 11.56 -9.27
CA THR A 72 19.46 12.47 -8.48
C THR A 72 19.73 11.76 -7.16
N LYS A 73 20.90 11.13 -7.07
CA LYS A 73 21.35 10.48 -5.84
C LYS A 73 21.43 11.56 -4.75
N GLY A 74 20.89 11.24 -3.57
CA GLY A 74 21.00 12.12 -2.41
C GLY A 74 22.46 12.30 -1.95
N PRO A 75 22.69 13.20 -0.99
CA PRO A 75 24.03 13.41 -0.44
C PRO A 75 24.56 12.14 0.23
N GLU A 76 25.88 11.96 0.20
CA GLU A 76 26.54 10.85 0.88
C GLU A 76 26.41 11.01 2.41
N ILE A 77 26.00 9.93 3.06
CA ILE A 77 25.99 9.81 4.53
C ILE A 77 27.23 9.05 4.99
N HIS A 78 27.56 9.15 6.28
CA HIS A 78 28.69 8.43 6.86
C HIS A 78 28.64 6.92 6.57
N ALA A 79 29.78 6.34 6.18
CA ALA A 79 29.87 4.96 5.68
C ALA A 79 29.27 3.92 6.66
N ASP A 80 29.53 4.07 7.96
CA ASP A 80 28.99 3.17 8.97
C ASP A 80 27.46 3.24 9.09
N VAL A 81 26.88 4.43 8.92
CA VAL A 81 25.42 4.61 8.96
C VAL A 81 24.79 4.00 7.71
N ALA A 82 25.42 4.19 6.55
CA ALA A 82 24.99 3.54 5.31
C ALA A 82 25.05 2.00 5.43
N ALA A 83 26.14 1.45 5.99
CA ALA A 83 26.31 0.02 6.20
C ALA A 83 25.26 -0.53 7.18
N LEU A 84 24.99 0.18 8.28
CA LEU A 84 23.96 -0.17 9.25
C LEU A 84 22.57 -0.22 8.62
N LEU A 85 22.16 0.85 7.92
CA LEU A 85 20.87 0.92 7.24
C LEU A 85 20.73 -0.17 6.17
N SER A 86 21.79 -0.43 5.41
CA SER A 86 21.81 -1.52 4.42
C SER A 86 21.59 -2.88 5.08
N GLY A 87 22.20 -3.10 6.25
CA GLY A 87 21.98 -4.29 7.06
C GLY A 87 20.50 -4.47 7.43
N PHE A 88 19.86 -3.43 7.95
CA PHE A 88 18.45 -3.46 8.33
C PHE A 88 17.52 -3.64 7.13
N LEU A 89 17.81 -2.99 5.99
CA LEU A 89 16.97 -3.06 4.80
C LEU A 89 17.05 -4.42 4.10
N LEU A 90 18.22 -5.08 4.11
CA LEU A 90 18.42 -6.36 3.45
C LEU A 90 18.04 -7.56 4.32
N LYS A 91 18.39 -7.53 5.61
CA LYS A 91 18.19 -8.65 6.54
C LYS A 91 16.93 -8.50 7.40
N GLY A 92 16.35 -7.30 7.43
CA GLY A 92 15.29 -6.95 8.36
C GLY A 92 15.83 -6.82 9.79
N ILE A 93 14.89 -6.70 10.73
CA ILE A 93 15.15 -6.67 12.17
C ILE A 93 14.48 -7.88 12.83
N ASP A 94 15.14 -8.43 13.85
CA ASP A 94 14.59 -9.54 14.61
C ASP A 94 13.31 -9.14 15.37
N LYS A 95 12.57 -10.14 15.85
CA LYS A 95 11.26 -9.91 16.48
C LYS A 95 11.34 -9.24 17.84
N GLU A 96 12.38 -9.51 18.61
CA GLU A 96 12.56 -8.97 19.96
C GLU A 96 12.98 -7.50 19.87
N SER A 97 14.02 -7.19 19.11
CA SER A 97 14.48 -5.82 18.85
C SER A 97 13.36 -4.94 18.29
N ARG A 98 12.54 -5.49 17.39
CA ARG A 98 11.39 -4.75 16.85
C ARG A 98 10.34 -4.44 17.90
N ASN A 99 10.00 -5.40 18.76
CA ASN A 99 9.02 -5.18 19.82
C ASN A 99 9.58 -4.18 20.84
N ASN A 100 10.85 -4.30 21.23
CA ASN A 100 11.52 -3.35 22.11
C ASN A 100 11.50 -1.92 21.53
N ALA A 101 11.72 -1.77 20.22
CA ALA A 101 11.60 -0.48 19.55
C ALA A 101 10.17 0.07 19.58
N ILE A 102 9.15 -0.77 19.33
CA ILE A 102 7.74 -0.35 19.42
C ILE A 102 7.38 0.08 20.85
N ASP A 103 7.79 -0.71 21.84
CA ASP A 103 7.48 -0.44 23.26
C ASP A 103 8.20 0.81 23.78
N SER A 104 9.36 1.14 23.20
CA SER A 104 10.09 2.39 23.50
C SER A 104 9.39 3.64 22.99
N TYR A 105 8.51 3.50 21.99
CA TYR A 105 7.79 4.61 21.36
C TYR A 105 6.29 4.38 21.43
N PRO A 106 5.68 4.52 22.63
CA PRO A 106 4.24 4.40 22.78
C PRO A 106 3.51 5.49 21.98
N VAL A 107 2.25 5.20 21.63
CA VAL A 107 1.40 6.12 20.89
C VAL A 107 1.25 7.43 21.66
N ILE A 108 1.40 8.55 20.94
CA ILE A 108 1.34 9.88 21.51
C ILE A 108 -0.07 10.15 22.06
N ALA A 109 -0.16 10.48 23.35
CA ALA A 109 -1.44 10.61 24.06
C ALA A 109 -2.39 11.67 23.47
N ASN A 110 -1.87 12.68 22.78
CA ASN A 110 -2.67 13.74 22.15
C ASN A 110 -3.12 13.41 20.71
N CYS A 111 -2.73 12.26 20.15
CA CYS A 111 -3.05 11.87 18.78
C CYS A 111 -3.64 10.45 18.74
N PRO A 112 -4.94 10.28 19.09
CA PRO A 112 -5.59 8.97 19.08
C PRO A 112 -5.68 8.37 17.65
N THR A 113 -5.67 9.23 16.62
CA THR A 113 -5.68 8.83 15.20
C THR A 113 -4.43 8.05 14.78
N LEU A 114 -3.37 8.07 15.59
CA LEU A 114 -2.16 7.30 15.34
C LEU A 114 -2.34 5.81 15.70
N LEU A 115 -3.44 5.43 16.35
CA LEU A 115 -3.83 4.03 16.52
C LEU A 115 -4.34 3.46 15.19
N PRO A 116 -3.83 2.30 14.75
CA PRO A 116 -4.35 1.64 13.56
C PRO A 116 -5.85 1.33 13.69
N PRO A 117 -6.68 1.70 12.69
CA PRO A 117 -8.11 1.48 12.75
C PRO A 117 -8.43 0.00 12.85
N ASP A 118 -9.40 -0.33 13.69
CA ASP A 118 -9.93 -1.67 13.86
C ASP A 118 -10.86 -2.07 12.72
N MET A 119 -10.97 -3.37 12.49
CA MET A 119 -11.98 -3.88 11.55
C MET A 119 -13.35 -3.84 12.21
N ASN A 120 -14.35 -3.32 11.49
CA ASN A 120 -15.74 -3.35 11.94
C ASN A 120 -16.19 -4.81 12.20
N PRO A 121 -16.80 -5.11 13.36
CA PRO A 121 -17.19 -6.47 13.73
C PRO A 121 -18.22 -7.08 12.77
N GLU A 122 -19.06 -6.26 12.15
CA GLU A 122 -20.06 -6.68 11.16
C GLU A 122 -19.39 -7.30 9.93
N ILE A 123 -18.27 -6.72 9.50
CA ILE A 123 -17.52 -7.12 8.31
C ILE A 123 -16.65 -8.34 8.59
N LYS A 124 -16.19 -8.50 9.84
CA LYS A 124 -15.35 -9.63 10.26
C LYS A 124 -15.99 -10.98 9.96
N SER A 125 -17.31 -11.07 10.04
CA SER A 125 -18.08 -12.29 9.75
C SER A 125 -18.17 -12.63 8.26
N CYS A 126 -17.95 -11.65 7.37
CA CYS A 126 -18.04 -11.82 5.92
C CYS A 126 -16.72 -12.26 5.28
N LEU A 127 -15.61 -12.16 6.01
CA LEU A 127 -14.27 -12.47 5.50
C LEU A 127 -13.91 -13.94 5.72
N ASP A 128 -13.19 -14.50 4.77
CA ASP A 128 -12.57 -15.80 4.94
C ASP A 128 -11.34 -15.73 5.88
N THR A 129 -10.83 -16.90 6.27
CA THR A 129 -9.69 -16.98 7.20
C THR A 129 -8.41 -16.35 6.62
N ASN A 130 -8.24 -16.37 5.31
CA ASN A 130 -7.04 -15.84 4.66
C ASN A 130 -7.06 -14.31 4.62
N ALA A 131 -8.19 -13.73 4.23
CA ALA A 131 -8.44 -12.29 4.24
C ALA A 131 -8.31 -11.72 5.66
N LEU A 132 -8.79 -12.43 6.69
CA LEU A 132 -8.60 -12.04 8.09
C LEU A 132 -7.12 -12.04 8.49
N LYS A 133 -6.36 -13.09 8.14
CA LYS A 133 -4.92 -13.16 8.43
C LYS A 133 -4.16 -12.02 7.73
N GLN A 134 -4.51 -11.73 6.48
CA GLN A 134 -3.92 -10.64 5.72
C GLN A 134 -4.20 -9.28 6.36
N ASP A 135 -5.45 -9.02 6.78
CA ASP A 135 -5.80 -7.77 7.47
C ASP A 135 -5.05 -7.61 8.80
N ILE A 136 -4.97 -8.68 9.61
CA ILE A 136 -4.22 -8.67 10.88
C ILE A 136 -2.74 -8.35 10.63
N PHE A 137 -2.15 -8.92 9.58
CA PHE A 137 -0.78 -8.61 9.19
C PHE A 137 -0.61 -7.12 8.81
N LEU A 138 -1.52 -6.57 8.00
CA LEU A 138 -1.50 -5.16 7.62
C LEU A 138 -1.71 -4.23 8.83
N LYS A 139 -2.60 -4.57 9.75
CA LYS A 139 -2.78 -3.83 11.02
C LYS A 139 -1.49 -3.81 11.85
N LYS A 140 -0.77 -4.93 11.92
CA LYS A 140 0.52 -5.01 12.61
C LYS A 140 1.58 -4.12 11.95
N LEU A 141 1.61 -4.07 10.62
CA LEU A 141 2.51 -3.17 9.88
C LEU A 141 2.16 -1.69 10.15
N GLN A 142 0.86 -1.34 10.15
CA GLN A 142 0.41 -0.01 10.57
C GLN A 142 0.84 0.32 12.00
N SER A 143 0.79 -0.65 12.92
CA SER A 143 1.22 -0.46 14.32
C SER A 143 2.72 -0.14 14.41
N GLN A 144 3.55 -0.78 13.59
CA GLN A 144 4.98 -0.48 13.51
C GLN A 144 5.23 0.93 12.97
N LEU A 145 4.48 1.32 11.93
CA LEU A 145 4.56 2.65 11.37
C LEU A 145 4.10 3.73 12.36
N ALA A 146 3.07 3.45 13.16
CA ALA A 146 2.62 4.33 14.25
C ALA A 146 3.71 4.58 15.30
N ALA A 147 4.43 3.53 15.71
CA ALA A 147 5.58 3.67 16.61
C ALA A 147 6.71 4.49 15.97
N GLY A 148 7.00 4.28 14.69
CA GLY A 148 7.99 5.07 13.94
C GLY A 148 7.61 6.56 13.82
N ILE A 149 6.34 6.86 13.56
CA ILE A 149 5.82 8.25 13.55
C ILE A 149 5.95 8.86 14.96
N SER A 150 5.64 8.09 16.01
CA SER A 150 5.80 8.53 17.40
C SER A 150 7.27 8.87 17.73
N ALA A 151 8.22 8.05 17.25
CA ALA A 151 9.64 8.30 17.40
C ALA A 151 10.11 9.60 16.72
N ILE A 152 9.56 9.94 15.55
CA ILE A 152 9.87 11.19 14.82
C ILE A 152 9.16 12.40 15.44
N ALA A 153 7.98 12.19 16.03
CA ALA A 153 7.20 13.27 16.62
C ALA A 153 7.89 13.92 17.83
N ILE A 154 8.70 13.17 18.59
CA ILE A 154 9.46 13.69 19.73
C ILE A 154 10.46 14.78 19.29
N PRO A 155 11.44 14.51 18.40
CA PRO A 155 12.38 15.53 17.94
C PRO A 155 11.69 16.63 17.11
N LEU A 156 10.57 16.31 16.44
CA LEU A 156 9.76 17.33 15.77
C LEU A 156 9.13 18.33 16.76
N ASN A 157 8.60 17.84 17.89
CA ASN A 157 8.04 18.68 18.94
C ASN A 157 9.10 19.53 19.65
N GLU A 158 10.29 18.98 19.88
CA GLU A 158 11.43 19.73 20.40
C GLU A 158 11.84 20.85 19.43
N GLN A 159 11.99 20.53 18.15
CA GLN A 159 12.31 21.54 17.14
C GLN A 159 11.22 22.61 17.04
N TYR A 160 9.93 22.23 17.14
CA TYR A 160 8.82 23.17 17.13
C TYR A 160 8.90 24.20 18.27
N LYS A 161 9.30 23.77 19.48
CA LYS A 161 9.51 24.69 20.62
C LYS A 161 10.65 25.67 20.33
N ILE A 162 11.77 25.18 19.82
CA ILE A 162 12.94 26.01 19.44
C ILE A 162 12.53 27.05 18.39
N THR A 163 11.86 26.62 17.32
CA THR A 163 11.40 27.52 16.25
C THR A 163 10.43 28.57 16.78
N LYS A 164 9.55 28.20 17.71
CA LYS A 164 8.59 29.14 18.33
C LYS A 164 9.27 30.22 19.17
N GLU A 165 10.39 29.91 19.83
CA GLU A 165 11.13 30.83 20.68
C GLU A 165 12.14 31.68 19.87
N SER A 166 12.85 31.06 18.93
CA SER A 166 13.92 31.71 18.15
C SER A 166 13.39 32.51 16.96
N LEU A 167 12.33 32.03 16.29
CA LEU A 167 11.74 32.61 15.07
C LEU A 167 12.74 32.91 13.94
N THR A 168 13.88 32.22 13.91
CA THR A 168 14.90 32.35 12.85
C THR A 168 14.58 31.48 11.64
N GLU A 169 15.00 31.91 10.45
CA GLU A 169 14.84 31.13 9.22
C GLU A 169 15.54 29.76 9.28
N GLU A 170 16.70 29.68 9.93
CA GLU A 170 17.40 28.41 10.15
C GLU A 170 16.56 27.43 10.97
N SER A 171 15.95 27.89 12.07
CA SER A 171 15.08 27.06 12.90
C SER A 171 13.81 26.60 12.17
N ARG A 172 13.32 27.40 11.20
CA ARG A 172 12.17 27.04 10.35
C ARG A 172 12.56 25.98 9.33
N MET A 173 13.69 26.13 8.65
CA MET A 173 14.20 25.12 7.70
C MET A 173 14.44 23.77 8.38
N GLU A 174 15.02 23.75 9.58
CA GLU A 174 15.21 22.51 10.34
C GLU A 174 13.90 21.88 10.79
N LEU A 175 12.89 22.69 11.11
CA LEU A 175 11.54 22.20 11.41
C LEU A 175 10.91 21.52 10.19
N GLU A 176 11.01 22.12 9.01
CA GLU A 176 10.50 21.55 7.77
C GLU A 176 11.17 20.21 7.43
N LYS A 177 12.51 20.14 7.52
CA LYS A 177 13.28 18.91 7.30
C LYS A 177 12.85 17.76 8.22
N LYS A 178 12.53 18.04 9.48
CA LYS A 178 12.04 17.04 10.45
C LYS A 178 10.56 16.71 10.24
N CYS A 179 9.78 17.63 9.69
CA CYS A 179 8.35 17.45 9.45
C CYS A 179 8.08 16.56 8.23
N ASP A 180 8.87 16.66 7.18
CA ASP A 180 8.63 15.93 5.93
C ASP A 180 8.62 14.39 6.08
N PRO A 181 9.54 13.75 6.83
CA PRO A 181 9.45 12.32 7.14
C PRO A 181 8.15 11.94 7.85
N ALA A 182 7.68 12.78 8.79
CA ALA A 182 6.44 12.54 9.51
C ALA A 182 5.22 12.63 8.57
N LYS A 183 5.22 13.56 7.62
CA LYS A 183 4.17 13.66 6.58
C LYS A 183 4.15 12.42 5.69
N ILE A 184 5.32 12.01 5.17
CA ILE A 184 5.44 10.85 4.28
C ILE A 184 4.97 9.57 5.00
N PHE A 185 5.39 9.35 6.25
CA PHE A 185 4.96 8.18 7.01
C PHE A 185 3.48 8.22 7.37
N SER A 186 2.93 9.40 7.67
CA SER A 186 1.49 9.56 7.90
C SER A 186 0.66 9.27 6.64
N ASP A 187 1.16 9.68 5.46
CA ASP A 187 0.53 9.36 4.18
C ASP A 187 0.55 7.84 3.91
N VAL A 188 1.68 7.17 4.12
CA VAL A 188 1.78 5.71 4.01
C VAL A 188 0.83 5.03 4.99
N PHE A 189 0.71 5.52 6.22
CA PHE A 189 -0.22 4.98 7.22
C PHE A 189 -1.68 5.06 6.75
N HIS A 190 -2.07 6.21 6.18
CA HIS A 190 -3.38 6.40 5.60
C HIS A 190 -3.61 5.52 4.36
N ALA A 191 -2.62 5.42 3.47
CA ALA A 191 -2.65 4.57 2.29
C ALA A 191 -2.83 3.08 2.66
N LEU A 192 -2.20 2.61 3.76
CA LEU A 192 -2.45 1.26 4.27
C LEU A 192 -3.92 1.07 4.70
N SER A 193 -4.56 2.09 5.29
CA SER A 193 -5.98 2.01 5.68
C SER A 193 -6.88 1.91 4.44
N LEU A 194 -6.58 2.67 3.39
CA LEU A 194 -7.27 2.57 2.10
C LEU A 194 -7.05 1.22 1.44
N HIS A 195 -5.83 0.68 1.49
CA HIS A 195 -5.51 -0.64 0.98
C HIS A 195 -6.30 -1.73 1.71
N ARG A 196 -6.35 -1.69 3.05
CA ARG A 196 -7.16 -2.61 3.86
C ARG A 196 -8.64 -2.54 3.48
N ARG A 197 -9.21 -1.34 3.33
CA ARG A 197 -10.59 -1.18 2.81
C ARG A 197 -10.74 -1.85 1.45
N HIS A 198 -9.84 -1.57 0.51
CA HIS A 198 -9.91 -2.12 -0.84
C HIS A 198 -9.82 -3.65 -0.87
N SER A 199 -8.96 -4.26 -0.05
CA SER A 199 -8.84 -5.72 0.07
C SER A 199 -10.11 -6.38 0.63
N ILE A 200 -10.89 -5.66 1.42
CA ILE A 200 -12.14 -6.15 2.03
C ILE A 200 -13.33 -6.01 1.06
N LEU A 201 -13.35 -4.97 0.20
CA LEU A 201 -14.48 -4.70 -0.70
C LEU A 201 -14.94 -5.89 -1.55
N PRO A 202 -14.08 -6.80 -2.07
CA PRO A 202 -14.52 -7.95 -2.86
C PRO A 202 -15.46 -8.90 -2.12
N PHE A 203 -15.38 -8.98 -0.80
CA PHE A 203 -16.18 -9.88 0.04
C PHE A 203 -17.58 -9.33 0.37
N LEU A 204 -17.87 -8.09 -0.02
CA LEU A 204 -19.09 -7.38 0.35
C LEU A 204 -20.06 -7.24 -0.83
N ASP A 205 -21.35 -7.16 -0.54
CA ASP A 205 -22.37 -6.92 -1.56
C ASP A 205 -22.24 -5.50 -2.18
N SER A 206 -22.58 -5.39 -3.46
CA SER A 206 -22.50 -4.14 -4.22
C SER A 206 -23.31 -2.97 -3.62
N GLY A 207 -24.43 -3.25 -2.93
CA GLY A 207 -25.22 -2.25 -2.22
C GLY A 207 -24.50 -1.71 -0.99
N VAL A 208 -23.79 -2.57 -0.26
CA VAL A 208 -23.02 -2.21 0.93
C VAL A 208 -21.81 -1.35 0.55
N LYS A 209 -21.12 -1.66 -0.56
CA LYS A 209 -19.94 -0.89 -1.02
C LYS A 209 -20.21 0.61 -1.16
N LYS A 210 -21.38 0.97 -1.70
CA LYS A 210 -21.78 2.39 -1.88
C LYS A 210 -21.95 3.12 -0.55
N ILE A 211 -22.41 2.42 0.49
CA ILE A 211 -22.55 2.97 1.85
C ILE A 211 -21.17 3.17 2.46
N LEU A 212 -20.28 2.20 2.27
CA LEU A 212 -18.91 2.26 2.78
C LEU A 212 -18.10 3.41 2.20
N ASP A 213 -18.27 3.72 0.91
CA ASP A 213 -17.59 4.85 0.27
C ASP A 213 -17.93 6.20 0.92
N ALA A 214 -19.12 6.34 1.50
CA ALA A 214 -19.55 7.52 2.23
C ALA A 214 -19.08 7.55 3.70
N CYS A 215 -18.54 6.44 4.22
CA CYS A 215 -18.11 6.34 5.60
C CYS A 215 -16.63 6.77 5.76
N PRO A 216 -16.33 7.69 6.69
CA PRO A 216 -14.95 8.08 6.98
C PRO A 216 -14.20 6.96 7.70
N ILE A 217 -12.87 7.00 7.63
CA ILE A 217 -12.01 6.19 8.48
C ILE A 217 -11.90 6.91 9.83
N ASP A 218 -12.29 6.24 10.91
CA ASP A 218 -12.11 6.70 12.29
C ASP A 218 -11.35 5.63 13.08
N ASP A 219 -11.77 5.32 14.31
CA ASP A 219 -11.24 4.16 15.04
C ASP A 219 -11.53 2.83 14.34
N PHE A 220 -12.46 2.81 13.38
CA PHE A 220 -12.77 1.68 12.53
C PHE A 220 -12.49 1.99 11.05
N LEU A 221 -12.11 0.96 10.28
CA LEU A 221 -11.82 1.07 8.85
C LEU A 221 -12.98 1.66 8.02
N PHE A 222 -14.21 1.39 8.43
CA PHE A 222 -15.42 1.88 7.78
C PHE A 222 -16.25 2.79 8.68
N GLY A 223 -15.65 3.33 9.74
CA GLY A 223 -16.33 4.29 10.60
C GLY A 223 -17.25 3.64 11.64
N ARG A 224 -17.46 4.35 12.75
CA ARG A 224 -18.47 4.03 13.76
C ARG A 224 -19.90 4.17 13.23
N SER A 225 -20.11 5.01 12.22
CA SER A 225 -21.43 5.26 11.62
C SER A 225 -21.91 4.16 10.67
N PHE A 226 -21.05 3.21 10.29
CA PHE A 226 -21.39 2.17 9.32
C PHE A 226 -22.65 1.37 9.68
N PRO A 227 -22.81 0.86 10.92
CA PRO A 227 -23.99 0.06 11.27
C PRO A 227 -25.30 0.84 11.14
N ASP A 228 -25.28 2.12 11.49
CA ASP A 228 -26.47 2.99 11.39
C ASP A 228 -26.80 3.31 9.94
N GLN A 229 -25.80 3.65 9.13
CA GLN A 229 -25.99 3.89 7.69
C GLN A 229 -26.50 2.64 6.96
N LEU A 230 -26.02 1.45 7.35
CA LEU A 230 -26.49 0.18 6.79
C LEU A 230 -27.96 -0.09 7.13
N LYS A 231 -28.39 0.18 8.37
CA LYS A 231 -29.80 0.05 8.77
C LYS A 231 -30.68 1.04 8.02
N SER A 232 -30.31 2.31 7.99
CA SER A 232 -31.07 3.35 7.28
C SER A 232 -31.19 3.07 5.78
N SER A 233 -30.13 2.54 5.15
CA SER A 233 -30.16 2.14 3.74
C SER A 233 -31.12 0.98 3.48
N ASN A 234 -31.09 -0.07 4.32
CA ASN A 234 -32.02 -1.20 4.23
C ASN A 234 -33.49 -0.77 4.41
N GLU A 235 -33.76 0.13 5.37
CA GLU A 235 -35.09 0.68 5.57
C GLU A 235 -35.56 1.50 4.37
N ALA A 236 -34.68 2.36 3.81
CA ALA A 236 -34.96 3.13 2.62
C ALA A 236 -35.23 2.22 1.40
N GLN A 237 -34.47 1.13 1.24
CA GLN A 237 -34.69 0.14 0.18
C GLN A 237 -36.04 -0.56 0.34
N ARG A 238 -36.42 -0.94 1.56
CA ARG A 238 -37.73 -1.54 1.87
C ARG A 238 -38.87 -0.58 1.54
N LEU A 239 -38.78 0.68 1.96
CA LEU A 239 -39.78 1.71 1.64
C LEU A 239 -39.85 1.96 0.12
N GLY A 240 -38.70 2.09 -0.55
CA GLY A 240 -38.63 2.26 -2.00
C GLY A 240 -39.28 1.12 -2.78
N SER A 241 -39.09 -0.13 -2.34
CA SER A 241 -39.74 -1.29 -2.95
C SER A 241 -41.27 -1.30 -2.81
N THR A 242 -41.81 -0.64 -1.78
CA THR A 242 -43.26 -0.48 -1.57
C THR A 242 -43.83 0.64 -2.43
N ILE A 243 -43.04 1.70 -2.68
CA ILE A 243 -43.43 2.88 -3.47
C ILE A 243 -43.27 2.61 -4.98
N LYS A 244 -42.33 1.74 -5.37
CA LYS A 244 -42.06 1.41 -6.78
C LYS A 244 -43.34 0.86 -7.40
N LYS A 245 -43.92 1.61 -8.35
CA LYS A 245 -45.01 1.15 -9.21
C LYS A 245 -44.61 -0.21 -9.77
N LYS A 246 -45.40 -1.25 -9.52
CA LYS A 246 -45.27 -2.49 -10.30
C LYS A 246 -45.63 -2.12 -11.73
N ASP A 247 -44.64 -2.08 -12.61
CA ASP A 247 -44.92 -2.00 -14.04
C ASP A 247 -45.82 -3.19 -14.37
N LYS A 248 -47.00 -2.90 -14.91
CA LYS A 248 -47.80 -3.91 -15.57
C LYS A 248 -46.99 -4.31 -16.80
N THR A 249 -46.28 -5.43 -16.74
CA THR A 249 -45.77 -6.08 -17.93
C THR A 249 -46.96 -6.23 -18.88
N PRO A 250 -46.96 -5.65 -20.09
CA PRO A 250 -47.96 -6.02 -21.08
C PRO A 250 -47.72 -7.51 -21.35
N GLN A 251 -48.70 -8.31 -20.93
CA GLN A 251 -48.73 -9.74 -21.10
C GLN A 251 -48.85 -10.01 -22.60
N TYR A 252 -47.72 -10.00 -23.31
CA TYR A 252 -47.70 -10.46 -24.68
C TYR A 252 -48.04 -11.95 -24.65
N LEU A 253 -49.12 -12.24 -25.37
CA LEU A 253 -49.74 -13.54 -25.52
C LEU A 253 -48.66 -14.62 -25.69
N THR A 254 -48.58 -15.52 -24.71
CA THR A 254 -47.80 -16.74 -24.84
C THR A 254 -48.25 -17.46 -26.12
N SER A 255 -47.29 -17.65 -27.02
CA SER A 255 -47.40 -18.12 -28.42
C SER A 255 -48.05 -19.49 -28.66
N LYS A 256 -48.82 -20.04 -27.72
CA LYS A 256 -49.62 -21.26 -27.92
C LYS A 256 -51.08 -21.00 -28.32
N ALA A 257 -51.62 -19.80 -28.06
CA ALA A 257 -53.01 -19.47 -28.41
C ALA A 257 -53.16 -18.92 -29.85
N LEU A 258 -52.11 -18.32 -30.43
CA LEU A 258 -52.19 -17.74 -31.78
C LEU A 258 -52.16 -18.82 -32.89
N ILE A 259 -51.55 -19.98 -32.62
CA ILE A 259 -51.43 -21.07 -33.60
C ILE A 259 -52.78 -21.78 -33.81
N THR A 260 -53.69 -21.78 -32.83
CA THR A 260 -55.01 -22.40 -32.97
C THR A 260 -56.00 -21.54 -33.78
N LEU A 261 -55.82 -20.21 -33.81
CA LEU A 261 -56.74 -19.31 -34.53
C LEU A 261 -56.46 -19.21 -36.04
N ILE A 262 -55.26 -19.60 -36.49
CA ILE A 262 -54.87 -19.55 -37.91
C ILE A 262 -55.24 -20.85 -38.66
N LEU A 263 -55.56 -21.94 -37.93
CA LEU A 263 -55.91 -23.24 -38.53
C LEU A 263 -57.42 -23.48 -38.70
N LEU A 264 -58.26 -22.46 -38.49
CA LEU A 264 -59.73 -22.62 -38.50
C LEU A 264 -60.47 -21.62 -39.41
N ASN A 265 -59.79 -21.04 -40.40
CA ASN A 265 -60.41 -20.28 -41.50
C ASN A 265 -59.94 -20.80 -42.85
#